data_AF-A0A3A9JY73-F1
#
_entry.id   AF-A0A3A9JY73-F1
#
_cell.length_a   1.000
_cell.length_b   1.000
_cell.length_c   1.000
_cell.angle_alpha   90.00
_cell.angle_beta   90.00
_cell.angle_gamma   90.00
#
_symmetry.space_group_name_H-M   'P 1'
#
loop_
_entity.id
_entity.type
_entity.pdbx_description
1 polymer ?
#
loop_
_entity_poly.entity_id
_entity_poly.type
_entity_poly.pdbx_seq_one_letter_code
_entity_poly.pdbx_strand_id
1 'polypeptide(L)'
;MEYFFREVKTGEYIFYDCSAESPKGRRSVCYDREALESRKKFKPENNVIDMVADMGIELLTEEQYRYFQEIGEFDRKTSSWMKTPANIRKLGGAIFCDRRYDTVFMYHNGAESYYAARGFRGSLRV
;
A
#
# COMPACT_ATOMS: atom_id res chain seq x y z
N MET A 1 13.23 12.09 6.45
CA MET A 1 12.49 12.77 7.53
C MET A 1 11.41 11.79 7.94
N GLU A 2 11.43 11.33 9.17
CA GLU A 2 10.43 10.38 9.70
C GLU A 2 9.32 11.20 10.35
N TYR A 3 8.06 10.85 10.07
CA TYR A 3 6.89 11.48 10.67
C TYR A 3 6.30 10.50 11.69
N PHE A 4 6.03 10.99 12.90
CA PHE A 4 5.48 10.20 14.00
C PHE A 4 4.15 10.78 14.45
N PHE A 5 3.16 9.92 14.66
CA PHE A 5 1.85 10.31 15.17
C PHE A 5 1.60 9.63 16.49
N ARG A 6 1.27 10.39 17.53
CA ARG A 6 0.87 9.80 18.82
C ARG A 6 -0.64 9.61 18.83
N GLU A 7 -1.10 8.38 18.98
CA GLU A 7 -2.51 8.10 19.22
C GLU A 7 -2.87 8.48 20.66
N VAL A 8 -3.75 9.47 20.83
CA VAL A 8 -4.06 10.06 22.15
C VAL A 8 -4.73 9.07 23.09
N LYS A 9 -5.51 8.11 22.55
CA LYS A 9 -6.27 7.14 23.35
C LYS A 9 -5.40 6.04 23.94
N THR A 10 -4.44 5.54 23.16
CA THR A 10 -3.60 4.39 23.51
C THR A 10 -2.23 4.83 24.02
N GLY A 11 -1.78 6.02 23.65
CA GLY A 11 -0.43 6.51 23.91
C GLY A 11 0.62 5.98 22.91
N GLU A 12 0.21 5.13 21.98
CA GLU A 12 1.07 4.51 20.96
C GLU A 12 1.60 5.52 19.95
N TYR A 13 2.76 5.21 19.37
CA TYR A 13 3.33 5.96 18.26
C TYR A 13 3.14 5.19 16.96
N ILE A 14 2.62 5.88 15.94
CA ILE A 14 2.42 5.36 14.59
C ILE A 14 3.49 5.94 13.66
N PHE A 15 4.20 5.04 12.99
CA PHE A 15 5.25 5.34 12.03
C PHE A 15 4.74 5.02 10.63
N TYR A 16 4.99 5.90 9.67
CA TYR A 16 4.72 5.63 8.26
C TYR A 16 6.01 5.54 7.46
N ASP A 17 6.00 4.73 6.40
CA ASP A 17 7.06 4.69 5.40
C ASP A 17 7.09 5.98 4.57
N CYS A 18 7.99 6.90 4.94
CA CYS A 18 8.12 8.22 4.34
C CYS A 18 9.15 8.28 3.19
N SER A 19 9.44 7.15 2.52
CA SER A 19 10.25 7.18 1.30
C SER A 19 9.53 8.01 0.22
N ALA A 20 10.23 8.86 -0.54
CA ALA A 20 9.60 9.72 -1.56
C ALA A 20 8.73 8.94 -2.58
N GLU A 21 9.20 7.74 -2.95
CA GLU A 21 8.45 6.78 -3.76
C GLU A 21 8.51 5.43 -3.05
N SER A 22 7.51 4.57 -3.24
CA SER A 22 7.54 3.18 -2.75
C SER A 22 8.89 2.53 -3.12
N PRO A 23 9.70 1.95 -2.24
CA PRO A 23 11.05 1.52 -2.61
C PRO A 23 11.14 0.40 -3.66
N LYS A 24 12.22 0.40 -4.46
CA LYS A 24 12.55 -0.74 -5.34
C LYS A 24 12.73 -2.00 -4.47
N GLY A 25 12.14 -3.12 -4.87
CA GLY A 25 12.05 -4.34 -4.05
C GLY A 25 10.74 -4.49 -3.27
N ARG A 26 9.98 -3.40 -3.08
CA ARG A 26 8.59 -3.42 -2.58
C ARG A 26 7.59 -3.00 -3.66
N ARG A 27 7.88 -3.37 -4.92
CA ARG A 27 7.08 -3.06 -6.11
C ARG A 27 6.91 -4.31 -6.97
N SER A 28 6.05 -4.23 -7.97
CA SER A 28 5.80 -5.32 -8.93
C SER A 28 5.23 -6.58 -8.29
N VAL A 29 4.43 -6.40 -7.24
CA VAL A 29 3.76 -7.45 -6.50
C VAL A 29 2.24 -7.32 -6.64
N CYS A 30 1.55 -8.46 -6.71
CA CYS A 30 0.10 -8.51 -6.67
C CYS A 30 -0.41 -8.32 -5.24
N TYR A 31 -1.71 -8.18 -5.07
CA TYR A 31 -2.30 -7.79 -3.79
C TYR A 31 -2.08 -8.85 -2.70
N ASP A 32 -2.55 -10.09 -2.89
CA ASP A 32 -2.48 -11.14 -1.88
C ASP A 32 -2.10 -12.52 -2.46
N ARG A 33 -2.05 -13.54 -1.58
CA ARG A 33 -1.69 -14.91 -1.93
C ARG A 33 -2.64 -15.55 -2.93
N GLU A 34 -3.94 -15.34 -2.81
CA GLU A 34 -4.91 -15.90 -3.76
C GLU A 34 -4.71 -15.27 -5.15
N ALA A 35 -4.50 -13.96 -5.21
CA ALA A 35 -4.15 -13.23 -6.42
C ALA A 35 -2.82 -13.71 -7.03
N LEU A 36 -1.85 -14.07 -6.19
CA LEU A 36 -0.57 -14.65 -6.62
C LEU A 36 -0.80 -16.03 -7.27
N GLU A 37 -1.56 -16.90 -6.60
CA GLU A 37 -1.80 -18.27 -7.08
C GLU A 37 -2.70 -18.35 -8.33
N SER A 38 -3.56 -17.36 -8.56
CA SER A 38 -4.41 -17.31 -9.78
C SER A 38 -3.60 -17.06 -11.07
N ARG A 39 -2.36 -16.55 -10.95
CA ARG A 39 -1.49 -16.23 -12.08
C ARG A 39 -0.82 -17.48 -12.67
N LYS A 40 -1.12 -17.77 -13.94
CA LYS A 40 -0.52 -18.87 -14.70
C LYS A 40 0.82 -18.53 -15.38
N LYS A 41 1.05 -17.25 -15.68
CA LYS A 41 2.23 -16.75 -16.41
C LYS A 41 2.75 -15.49 -15.74
N PHE A 42 4.07 -15.30 -15.77
CA PHE A 42 4.76 -14.16 -15.15
C PHE A 42 4.28 -13.93 -13.71
N LYS A 43 4.36 -14.96 -12.87
CA LYS A 43 4.00 -14.82 -11.46
C LYS A 43 4.99 -13.83 -10.80
N PRO A 44 4.53 -12.79 -10.08
CA PRO A 44 5.45 -11.95 -9.33
C PRO A 44 6.11 -12.77 -8.21
N GLU A 45 7.25 -12.30 -7.71
CA GLU A 45 8.01 -13.02 -6.68
C GLU A 45 7.25 -13.13 -5.35
N ASN A 46 6.43 -12.12 -5.03
CA ASN A 46 5.68 -12.05 -3.79
C ASN A 46 4.34 -11.29 -3.96
N ASN A 47 3.59 -11.15 -2.87
CA ASN A 47 2.38 -10.36 -2.77
C ASN A 47 2.44 -9.38 -1.58
N VAL A 48 1.62 -8.32 -1.64
CA VAL A 48 1.66 -7.24 -0.63
C VAL A 48 1.33 -7.74 0.77
N ILE A 49 0.26 -8.54 0.92
CA ILE A 49 -0.21 -8.96 2.24
C ILE A 49 0.83 -9.77 2.99
N ASP A 50 1.47 -10.73 2.31
CA ASP A 50 2.51 -11.55 2.94
C ASP A 50 3.76 -10.71 3.27
N MET A 51 4.18 -9.81 2.37
CA MET A 51 5.31 -8.92 2.66
C MET A 51 5.05 -8.00 3.86
N VAL A 52 3.84 -7.46 3.97
CA VAL A 52 3.41 -6.63 5.11
C VAL A 52 3.46 -7.43 6.40
N ALA A 53 2.97 -8.67 6.38
CA ALA A 53 3.01 -9.58 7.53
C ALA A 53 4.45 -9.94 7.94
N ASP A 54 5.31 -10.31 6.97
CA ASP A 54 6.72 -10.65 7.20
C ASP A 54 7.52 -9.48 7.79
N MET A 55 7.15 -8.25 7.42
CA MET A 55 7.75 -7.02 7.94
C MET A 55 7.21 -6.60 9.32
N GLY A 56 6.12 -7.22 9.81
CA GLY A 56 5.48 -6.83 11.06
C GLY A 56 4.82 -5.45 11.03
N ILE A 57 4.34 -5.02 9.85
CA ILE A 57 3.67 -3.73 9.64
C ILE A 57 2.22 -3.93 9.22
N GLU A 58 1.44 -2.86 9.18
CA GLU A 58 0.09 -2.86 8.61
C GLU A 58 0.09 -2.15 7.25
N LEU A 59 -0.76 -2.58 6.32
CA LEU A 59 -1.00 -1.89 5.05
C LEU A 59 -1.87 -0.66 5.29
N LEU A 60 -1.50 0.49 4.72
CA LEU A 60 -2.29 1.72 4.89
C LEU A 60 -3.69 1.59 4.28
N THR A 61 -4.68 2.21 4.94
CA THR A 61 -6.00 2.50 4.36
C THR A 61 -5.93 3.70 3.41
N GLU A 62 -6.98 3.88 2.59
CA GLU A 62 -7.11 5.09 1.77
C GLU A 62 -7.05 6.37 2.62
N GLU A 63 -7.77 6.40 3.74
CA GLU A 63 -7.81 7.56 4.65
C GLU A 63 -6.42 7.88 5.21
N GLN A 64 -5.68 6.86 5.66
CA GLN A 64 -4.31 7.02 6.14
C GLN A 64 -3.38 7.50 5.03
N TYR A 65 -3.54 7.00 3.80
CA TYR A 65 -2.76 7.45 2.66
C TYR A 65 -3.06 8.91 2.28
N ARG A 66 -4.32 9.35 2.33
CA ARG A 66 -4.70 10.76 2.12
C ARG A 66 -4.04 11.66 3.15
N TYR A 67 -4.13 11.30 4.43
CA TYR A 67 -3.48 12.03 5.50
C TYR A 67 -1.94 12.05 5.36
N PHE A 68 -1.34 10.91 4.99
CA PHE A 68 0.08 10.80 4.69
C PHE A 68 0.53 11.74 3.57
N GLN A 69 -0.36 12.11 2.65
CA GLN A 69 -0.08 13.06 1.58
C GLN A 69 -0.27 14.52 2.02
N GLU A 70 -0.94 14.80 3.14
CA GLU A 70 -1.02 16.16 3.70
C GLU A 70 0.30 16.58 4.37
N ILE A 71 1.04 15.62 4.92
CA ILE A 71 2.31 15.86 5.62
C ILE A 71 3.53 15.94 4.69
N GLY A 72 3.39 15.49 3.44
CA GLY A 72 4.45 15.50 2.45
C GLY A 72 4.01 14.97 1.08
N GLU A 73 4.84 15.19 0.07
CA GLU A 73 4.57 14.71 -1.28
C GLU A 73 5.25 13.35 -1.53
N PHE A 74 4.44 12.29 -1.57
CA PHE A 74 4.92 10.93 -1.79
C PHE A 74 4.26 10.29 -3.00
N ASP A 75 4.87 9.23 -3.56
CA ASP A 75 4.30 8.45 -4.67
C ASP A 75 3.94 9.31 -5.89
N ARG A 76 4.79 10.30 -6.22
CA ARG A 76 4.62 11.17 -7.40
C ARG A 76 4.92 10.45 -8.70
N LYS A 77 5.61 9.31 -8.64
CA LYS A 77 5.99 8.47 -9.78
C LYS A 77 5.56 7.01 -9.58
N THR A 78 5.28 6.60 -8.35
CA THR A 78 4.70 5.30 -8.03
C THR A 78 3.20 5.37 -7.74
N SER A 79 2.61 4.19 -7.55
CA SER A 79 1.29 3.98 -6.96
C SER A 79 1.42 2.92 -5.87
N SER A 80 0.49 2.89 -4.94
CA SER A 80 0.57 2.04 -3.76
C SER A 80 -0.74 1.29 -3.57
N TRP A 81 -0.66 -0.03 -3.44
CA TRP A 81 -1.77 -0.86 -2.97
C TRP A 81 -2.20 -0.39 -1.59
N MET A 82 -3.52 -0.32 -1.39
CA MET A 82 -4.13 0.07 -0.12
C MET A 82 -4.89 -1.11 0.47
N LYS A 83 -5.15 -1.05 1.78
CA LYS A 83 -5.96 -2.03 2.50
C LYS A 83 -7.34 -2.11 1.86
N THR A 84 -7.54 -3.16 1.07
CA THR A 84 -8.73 -3.33 0.25
C THR A 84 -9.92 -3.76 1.10
N PRO A 85 -11.06 -3.08 1.01
CA PRO A 85 -12.29 -3.51 1.67
C PRO A 85 -12.70 -4.93 1.28
N ALA A 86 -13.13 -5.73 2.26
CA ALA A 86 -13.45 -7.13 2.05
C ALA A 86 -14.55 -7.36 1.00
N ASN A 87 -15.53 -6.46 0.89
CA ASN A 87 -16.58 -6.53 -0.13
C ASN A 87 -16.03 -6.36 -1.56
N ILE A 88 -15.04 -5.50 -1.77
CA ILE A 88 -14.35 -5.34 -3.06
C ILE A 88 -13.50 -6.59 -3.33
N ARG A 89 -12.76 -7.05 -2.32
CA ARG A 89 -11.86 -8.19 -2.49
C ARG A 89 -12.59 -9.50 -2.79
N LYS A 90 -13.77 -9.72 -2.20
CA LYS A 90 -14.65 -10.86 -2.51
C LYS A 90 -15.08 -10.91 -3.98
N LEU A 91 -15.08 -9.77 -4.67
CA LEU A 91 -15.41 -9.66 -6.09
C LEU A 91 -14.15 -9.72 -7.00
N GLY A 92 -12.98 -10.02 -6.44
CA GLY A 92 -11.70 -10.13 -7.14
C GLY A 92 -10.93 -8.81 -7.30
N GLY A 93 -11.47 -7.70 -6.81
CA GLY A 93 -10.84 -6.39 -6.91
C GLY A 93 -9.83 -6.09 -5.79
N ALA A 94 -8.94 -5.14 -6.06
CA ALA A 94 -8.11 -4.47 -5.06
C ALA A 94 -8.00 -2.98 -5.37
N ILE A 95 -7.89 -2.16 -4.33
CA ILE A 95 -7.76 -0.69 -4.45
C ILE A 95 -6.32 -0.23 -4.28
N PHE A 96 -5.97 0.84 -4.99
CA PHE A 96 -4.67 1.48 -4.89
C PHE A 96 -4.79 2.99 -5.06
N CYS A 97 -3.79 3.72 -4.58
CA CYS A 97 -3.72 5.17 -4.68
C CYS A 97 -2.42 5.64 -5.33
N ASP A 98 -2.45 6.84 -5.90
CA ASP A 98 -1.27 7.64 -6.24
C ASP A 98 -1.53 9.13 -5.98
N ARG A 99 -0.50 9.97 -6.17
CA ARG A 99 -0.64 11.43 -6.15
C ARG A 99 -0.27 12.02 -7.51
N ARG A 100 -1.20 12.72 -8.14
CA ARG A 100 -0.98 13.46 -9.38
C ARG A 100 -1.64 14.82 -9.28
N TYR A 101 -1.04 15.85 -9.88
CA TYR A 101 -1.61 17.22 -9.85
C TYR A 101 -1.98 17.67 -8.43
N ASP A 102 -1.09 17.41 -7.47
CA ASP A 102 -1.31 17.70 -6.06
C ASP A 102 -2.57 17.06 -5.42
N THR A 103 -3.10 16.02 -6.06
CA THR A 103 -4.35 15.37 -5.69
C THR A 103 -4.13 13.87 -5.49
N VAL A 104 -4.72 13.31 -4.43
CA VAL A 104 -4.75 11.87 -4.21
C VAL A 104 -5.90 11.26 -4.99
N PHE A 105 -5.57 10.34 -5.88
CA PHE A 105 -6.53 9.54 -6.62
C PHE A 105 -6.60 8.13 -6.05
N MET A 106 -7.81 7.58 -6.00
CA MET A 106 -8.04 6.17 -5.73
C MET A 106 -8.55 5.48 -6.99
N TYR A 107 -8.04 4.29 -7.23
CA TYR A 107 -8.39 3.44 -8.35
C TYR A 107 -8.63 2.01 -7.89
N HIS A 108 -9.03 1.16 -8.82
CA HIS A 108 -9.16 -0.27 -8.62
C HIS A 108 -8.53 -1.03 -9.79
N ASN A 109 -8.13 -2.27 -9.54
CA ASN A 109 -7.76 -3.27 -10.53
C ASN A 109 -8.15 -4.66 -10.00
N GLY A 110 -7.99 -5.71 -10.81
CA GLY A 110 -7.95 -7.08 -10.30
C GLY A 110 -6.80 -7.25 -9.31
N ALA A 111 -7.02 -8.01 -8.24
CA ALA A 111 -6.05 -8.22 -7.17
C ALA A 111 -4.74 -8.87 -7.66
N GLU A 112 -4.79 -9.64 -8.76
CA GLU A 112 -3.67 -10.29 -9.44
C GLU A 112 -2.83 -9.34 -10.31
N SER A 113 -3.31 -8.14 -10.55
CA SER A 113 -2.58 -7.13 -11.32
C SER A 113 -1.31 -6.72 -10.58
N TYR A 114 -0.24 -6.41 -11.31
CA TYR A 114 0.95 -5.77 -10.75
C TYR A 114 1.69 -4.98 -11.83
N TYR A 115 2.39 -3.94 -11.41
CA TYR A 115 3.08 -3.01 -12.30
C TYR A 115 4.43 -2.63 -11.70
N ALA A 116 5.39 -2.32 -12.58
CA ALA A 116 6.76 -1.94 -12.17
C ALA A 116 6.80 -0.76 -11.18
N ALA A 117 5.83 0.16 -11.30
CA ALA A 117 5.70 1.34 -10.45
C ALA A 117 4.68 1.18 -9.31
N ARG A 118 4.10 -0.02 -9.12
CA ARG A 118 3.13 -0.26 -8.04
C ARG A 118 3.78 -0.99 -6.88
N GLY A 119 3.77 -0.35 -5.72
CA GLY A 119 4.21 -0.92 -4.44
C GLY A 119 3.12 -0.86 -3.40
N PHE A 120 3.50 -0.57 -2.16
CA PHE A 120 2.60 -0.39 -1.03
C PHE A 120 3.26 0.48 0.04
N ARG A 121 2.44 1.08 0.90
CA ARG A 121 2.87 1.83 2.09
C ARG A 121 2.39 1.10 3.32
N GLY A 122 3.18 1.11 4.37
CA GLY A 122 2.80 0.50 5.63
C GLY A 122 2.99 1.40 6.84
N SER A 123 2.33 1.02 7.92
CA SER A 123 2.43 1.63 9.23
C SER A 123 2.90 0.66 10.29
N LEU A 124 3.70 1.14 11.23
CA LEU A 124 4.11 0.40 12.42
C LEU A 124 3.61 1.12 13.67
N ARG A 125 3.06 0.37 14.62
CA ARG A 125 2.64 0.86 15.95
C ARG A 125 3.61 0.35 17.00
N VAL A 126 4.05 1.22 17.92
CA VAL A 126 4.94 0.91 19.05
C VAL A 126 4.51 1.61 20.33
#